data_AF-A0A7C1W9N8-F1
#
_entry.id   AF-A0A7C1W9N8-F1
#
_cell.length_a   1.000
_cell.length_b   1.000
_cell.length_c   1.000
_cell.angle_alpha   90.00
_cell.angle_beta   90.00
_cell.angle_gamma   90.00
#
_symmetry.space_group_name_H-M   'P 1'
#
loop_
_entity.id
_entity.type
_entity.pdbx_description
1 polymer ?
#
loop_
_entity_poly.entity_id
_entity_poly.type
_entity_poly.pdbx_seq_one_letter_code
_entity_poly.pdbx_strand_id
1 'polypeptide(L)'
;MNIAIDCRVLEKKITGIGRYLSDLLEGLAKTDFQNEYYLFSQSEIYIGNNEFTFIHTGKSFFSSKLSSPFWLNFTLPKYLKKYKIDLFFTP
;
A
#
# COMPACT_ATOMS: atom_id res chain seq x y z
N MET A 1 1.52 -0.33 16.11
CA MET A 1 2.52 0.41 15.29
C MET A 1 1.82 0.93 14.04
N ASN A 2 2.39 1.94 13.40
CA ASN A 2 1.94 2.43 12.09
C ASN A 2 2.65 1.64 10.99
N ILE A 3 1.93 0.75 10.30
CA ILE A 3 2.49 -0.12 9.26
C ILE A 3 1.95 0.32 7.90
N ALA A 4 2.84 0.65 6.97
CA ALA A 4 2.45 0.96 5.61
C ALA A 4 2.71 -0.22 4.67
N ILE A 5 1.75 -0.48 3.77
CA ILE A 5 1.82 -1.58 2.81
C ILE A 5 1.70 -1.00 1.39
N ASP A 6 2.63 -1.40 0.52
CA ASP A 6 2.59 -1.05 -0.91
C ASP A 6 1.55 -1.93 -1.64
N CYS A 7 0.37 -1.37 -1.89
CA CYS A 7 -0.72 -2.05 -2.58
C CYS A 7 -0.77 -1.75 -4.08
N ARG A 8 0.21 -1.04 -4.64
CA ARG A 8 0.19 -0.65 -6.07
C ARG A 8 0.22 -1.84 -7.03
N VAL A 9 0.64 -3.02 -6.55
CA VAL A 9 0.61 -4.26 -7.32
C VAL A 9 -0.82 -4.78 -7.57
N LEU A 10 -1.78 -4.41 -6.72
CA LEU A 10 -3.20 -4.77 -6.84
C LEU A 10 -3.94 -3.96 -7.92
N GLU A 11 -3.34 -2.87 -8.41
CA GLU A 11 -3.90 -2.03 -9.47
C GLU A 11 -3.79 -2.68 -10.86
N LYS A 12 -2.92 -3.68 -11.00
CA LYS A 12 -2.67 -4.39 -12.26
C LYS A 12 -3.49 -5.68 -12.31
N LYS A 13 -3.49 -6.34 -13.46
CA LYS A 13 -4.05 -7.70 -13.58
C LYS A 13 -3.46 -8.59 -12.49
N ILE A 14 -4.33 -9.19 -11.67
CA ILE A 14 -3.92 -10.03 -10.53
C ILE A 14 -3.03 -11.17 -11.03
N THR A 15 -1.84 -11.24 -10.44
CA THR A 15 -0.87 -12.34 -10.60
C THR A 15 -0.63 -12.99 -9.23
N GLY A 16 0.30 -13.95 -9.14
CA GLY A 16 0.61 -14.63 -7.88
C GLY A 16 0.93 -13.66 -6.73
N ILE A 17 1.69 -12.60 -7.01
CA ILE A 17 2.04 -11.61 -5.99
C ILE A 17 0.84 -10.76 -5.55
N GLY A 18 -0.07 -10.44 -6.48
CA GLY A 18 -1.30 -9.72 -6.14
C GLY A 18 -2.25 -10.58 -5.32
N ARG A 19 -2.33 -11.88 -5.61
CA ARG A 19 -3.13 -12.82 -4.81
C ARG A 19 -2.56 -12.97 -3.40
N TYR A 20 -1.25 -13.18 -3.28
CA TYR A 20 -0.57 -13.24 -1.99
C TYR A 20 -0.84 -11.99 -1.13
N LEU A 21 -0.68 -10.80 -1.71
CA LEU A 21 -0.94 -9.55 -0.99
C LEU A 21 -2.41 -9.43 -0.57
N SER A 22 -3.35 -9.80 -1.45
CA SER A 22 -4.79 -9.78 -1.12
C SER A 22 -5.11 -10.70 0.06
N ASP A 23 -4.59 -11.93 0.04
CA ASP A 23 -4.82 -12.92 1.09
C ASP A 23 -4.16 -12.47 2.42
N LEU A 24 -2.98 -11.85 2.35
CA LEU A 24 -2.31 -11.26 3.50
C LEU A 24 -3.16 -10.15 4.14
N LEU A 25 -3.68 -9.21 3.33
CA LEU A 25 -4.49 -8.10 3.81
C LEU A 25 -5.81 -8.58 4.43
N GLU A 26 -6.44 -9.61 3.84
CA GLU A 26 -7.61 -10.25 4.43
C GLU A 26 -7.30 -10.94 5.77
N GLY A 27 -6.14 -11.62 5.86
CA GLY A 27 -5.68 -12.23 7.11
C GLY A 27 -5.42 -11.21 8.21
N LEU A 28 -4.70 -10.13 7.89
CA LEU A 28 -4.41 -9.04 8.82
C LEU A 28 -5.70 -8.38 9.32
N ALA A 29 -6.66 -8.12 8.42
CA ALA A 29 -7.96 -7.58 8.80
C ALA A 29 -8.68 -8.42 9.87
N LYS A 30 -8.58 -9.75 9.79
CA LYS A 30 -9.28 -10.65 10.71
C LYS A 30 -8.54 -10.91 12.02
N THR A 31 -7.24 -10.65 12.07
CA THR A 31 -6.38 -11.18 13.15
C THR A 31 -5.58 -10.14 13.90
N ASP A 32 -5.27 -9.00 13.26
CA ASP A 32 -4.47 -7.95 13.89
C ASP A 32 -5.30 -6.69 14.14
N PHE A 33 -5.52 -6.42 15.42
CA PHE A 33 -6.27 -5.26 15.92
C PHE A 33 -5.39 -4.33 16.77
N GLN A 34 -4.07 -4.54 16.78
CA GLN A 34 -3.12 -3.73 17.57
C GLN A 34 -2.34 -2.73 16.73
N ASN A 35 -2.28 -2.95 15.41
CA ASN A 35 -1.56 -2.10 14.48
C ASN A 35 -2.50 -1.28 13.61
N GLU A 36 -2.02 -0.08 13.26
CA GLU A 36 -2.68 0.83 12.34
C GLU A 36 -2.08 0.64 10.95
N TYR A 37 -2.92 0.31 9.99
CA TYR A 37 -2.48 -0.06 8.64
C TYR A 37 -2.78 1.03 7.62
N TYR A 38 -1.75 1.41 6.87
CA TYR A 38 -1.79 2.43 5.83
C TYR A 38 -1.54 1.81 4.47
N LEU A 39 -2.56 1.78 3.61
CA LEU A 39 -2.49 1.13 2.30
C LEU A 39 -2.17 2.16 1.21
N PHE A 40 -1.00 2.05 0.59
CA PHE A 40 -0.62 2.91 -0.52
C PHE A 40 -1.15 2.37 -1.84
N SER A 41 -1.97 3.16 -2.52
CA SER A 41 -2.52 2.81 -3.84
C SER A 41 -2.81 4.07 -4.66
N GLN A 42 -2.77 3.96 -5.97
CA GLN A 42 -3.19 4.98 -6.95
C GLN A 42 -4.68 4.88 -7.27
N SER A 43 -5.33 3.75 -6.99
CA SER A 43 -6.78 3.53 -7.15
C SER A 43 -7.43 3.09 -5.85
N GLU A 44 -8.75 3.22 -5.75
CA GLU A 44 -9.50 2.55 -4.68
C GLU A 44 -9.30 1.03 -4.81
N ILE A 45 -9.02 0.37 -3.68
CA ILE A 45 -8.92 -1.07 -3.58
C ILE A 45 -9.95 -1.48 -2.54
N TYR A 46 -10.86 -2.38 -2.91
CA TYR A 46 -11.82 -2.95 -1.98
C TYR A 46 -11.17 -4.11 -1.27
N ILE A 47 -10.89 -3.92 0.01
CA ILE A 47 -10.47 -4.97 0.94
C ILE A 47 -11.53 -4.97 2.03
N GLY A 48 -11.96 -6.16 2.46
CA GLY A 48 -13.13 -6.36 3.34
C GLY A 48 -13.13 -5.51 4.62
N ASN A 49 -14.27 -5.51 5.31
CA ASN A 49 -14.68 -4.63 6.43
C ASN A 49 -13.67 -4.42 7.58
N ASN A 50 -12.56 -3.73 7.34
CA ASN A 50 -11.61 -3.30 8.36
C ASN A 50 -11.20 -1.84 8.18
N GLU A 51 -10.73 -1.25 9.28
CA GLU A 51 -10.28 0.14 9.41
C GLU A 51 -8.89 0.37 8.78
N PHE A 52 -8.70 -0.04 7.52
CA PHE A 52 -7.51 0.35 6.77
C PHE A 52 -7.56 1.84 6.43
N THR A 53 -6.47 2.56 6.70
CA THR A 53 -6.32 3.93 6.19
C THR A 53 -5.77 3.89 4.77
N PHE A 54 -6.63 4.17 3.79
CA PHE A 54 -6.21 4.26 2.39
C PHE A 54 -5.51 5.59 2.11
N ILE A 55 -4.30 5.51 1.57
CA ILE A 55 -3.53 6.67 1.12
C ILE A 55 -3.46 6.65 -0.40
N HIS A 56 -4.25 7.53 -1.01
CA HIS A 56 -4.18 7.76 -2.44
C HIS A 56 -2.91 8.51 -2.81
N THR A 57 -2.02 7.85 -3.53
CA THR A 57 -0.72 8.42 -3.92
C THR A 57 -0.78 9.24 -5.21
N GLY A 58 -1.96 9.32 -5.83
CA GLY A 58 -2.20 9.95 -7.13
C GLY A 58 -1.63 9.12 -8.29
N LYS A 59 -2.23 9.25 -9.48
CA LYS A 59 -1.67 8.64 -10.68
C LYS A 59 -0.36 9.33 -11.04
N SER A 60 0.68 8.55 -11.30
CA SER A 60 1.92 9.14 -11.84
C SER A 60 1.67 9.70 -13.24
N PHE A 61 2.01 10.98 -13.45
CA PHE A 61 2.02 11.61 -14.79
C PHE A 61 3.19 11.13 -15.66
N PHE A 62 4.16 10.43 -15.08
CA PHE A 62 5.34 9.93 -15.78
C PHE A 62 5.09 8.55 -16.39
N SER A 63 5.85 8.22 -17.43
CA SER A 63 5.85 6.88 -18.01
C SER A 63 6.16 5.82 -16.93
N SER A 64 5.60 4.62 -17.10
CA SER A 64 5.68 3.52 -16.12
C SER A 64 7.11 3.13 -15.71
N LYS A 65 8.13 3.46 -16.53
CA LYS A 65 9.55 3.22 -16.22
C LYS A 65 10.12 4.19 -15.17
N LEU A 66 9.62 5.43 -15.14
CA LEU A 66 10.11 6.47 -14.22
C LEU A 66 9.27 6.55 -12.95
N SER A 67 8.01 6.09 -12.99
CA SER A 67 7.12 6.15 -11.83
C SER A 67 7.65 5.40 -10.60
N SER A 68 8.37 4.28 -10.80
CA SER A 68 8.91 3.49 -9.68
C SER A 68 10.10 4.15 -8.98
N PRO A 69 11.16 4.63 -9.68
CA PRO A 69 12.21 5.43 -9.04
C PRO A 69 11.69 6.68 -8.33
N PHE A 70 10.74 7.40 -8.93
CA PHE A 70 10.15 8.60 -8.30
C PHE A 70 9.37 8.24 -7.02
N TRP A 71 8.60 7.15 -7.07
CA TRP A 71 7.91 6.63 -5.89
C TRP A 71 8.88 6.35 -4.75
N LEU A 72 9.89 5.50 -5.00
CA LEU A 72 10.79 5.01 -3.95
C LEU A 72 11.63 6.12 -3.33
N ASN A 73 12.09 7.09 -4.14
CA ASN A 73 13.06 8.08 -3.69
C ASN A 73 12.44 9.40 -3.20
N PHE A 74 11.23 9.76 -3.65
CA PHE A 74 10.63 11.07 -3.34
C PHE A 74 9.27 10.96 -2.68
N THR A 75 8.34 10.23 -3.31
CA THR A 75 6.95 10.18 -2.85
C THR A 75 6.80 9.36 -1.58
N LEU A 76 7.37 8.15 -1.55
CA LEU A 76 7.30 7.23 -0.42
C LEU A 76 7.91 7.85 0.86
N PRO A 77 9.15 8.38 0.88
CA PRO A 77 9.73 8.96 2.09
C PRO A 77 8.90 10.12 2.67
N LYS A 78 8.27 10.93 1.80
CA LYS A 78 7.38 12.01 2.23
C LYS A 78 6.16 11.46 2.99
N TYR A 79 5.55 10.40 2.48
CA TYR A 79 4.40 9.77 3.12
C TYR A 79 4.78 9.02 4.40
N LEU A 80 5.89 8.27 4.39
CA LEU A 80 6.37 7.57 5.58
C LEU A 80 6.60 8.56 6.75
N LYS A 81 7.20 9.73 6.48
CA LYS A 81 7.36 10.80 7.48
C LYS A 81 6.03 11.42 7.89
N LYS A 82 5.15 11.73 6.94
CA LYS A 82 3.85 12.37 7.20
C LYS A 82 2.97 11.53 8.14
N TYR A 83 2.94 10.22 7.92
CA TYR A 83 2.11 9.29 8.68
C TYR A 83 2.86 8.60 9.83
N LYS A 84 4.11 9.00 10.11
CA LYS A 84 4.95 8.43 11.17
C LYS A 84 4.99 6.89 11.11
N ILE A 85 5.26 6.38 9.91
CA ILE A 85 5.28 4.93 9.65
C ILE A 85 6.50 4.30 10.33
N ASP A 86 6.26 3.26 11.12
CA ASP A 86 7.27 2.49 11.83
C ASP A 86 7.84 1.37 10.94
N LEU A 87 6.98 0.76 10.11
CA LEU A 87 7.34 -0.35 9.22
C LEU A 87 6.72 -0.15 7.84
N PHE A 88 7.53 -0.29 6.78
CA PHE A 88 7.06 -0.33 5.40
C PHE A 88 7.23 -1.73 4.81
N PHE A 89 6.16 -2.29 4.27
CA PHE A 89 6.13 -3.61 3.63
C PHE A 89 5.80 -3.48 2.14
N THR A 90 6.57 -4.19 1.29
CA THR A 90 6.30 -4.35 -0.14
C THR A 90 6.40 -5.83 -0.49
N PRO A 91 5.38 -6.40 -1.15
CA PRO A 91 5.43 -7.78 -1.64
C PRO A 91 6.32 -7.90 -2.87
#